data_AF-A0A0M3IK10-F1
#
_entry.id   AF-A0A0M3IK10-F1
#
_cell.length_a   1.000
_cell.length_b   1.000
_cell.length_c   1.000
_cell.angle_alpha   90.00
_cell.angle_beta   90.00
_cell.angle_gamma   90.00
#
_symmetry.space_group_name_H-M   'P 1'
#
loop_
_entity.id
_entity.type
_entity.pdbx_description
1 polymer ?
#
loop_
_entity_poly.entity_id
_entity_poly.type
_entity_poly.pdbx_seq_one_letter_code
_entity_poly.pdbx_strand_id
1 'polypeptide(L)' 'MSWNAEFNGTIKAQAEFNAERAADSLEKAMKGFGCDKNRLIQVLTHINNAQRQMVCVY' A
#
# COMPACT_ATOMS: atom_id res chain seq x y z
N MET A 1 27.63 17.64 13.35
CA MET A 1 27.01 16.39 13.84
C MET A 1 25.79 16.13 12.98
N SER A 2 25.86 15.15 12.06
CA SER A 2 24.70 14.73 11.27
C SER A 2 23.98 13.67 12.09
N TRP A 3 22.73 13.96 12.50
CA TRP A 3 21.83 12.97 13.07
C TRP A 3 21.17 12.24 11.90
N ASN A 4 21.67 11.05 11.56
CA ASN A 4 20.90 10.11 10.75
C ASN A 4 19.87 9.48 11.68
N ALA A 5 18.66 10.02 11.71
CA ALA A 5 17.56 9.37 12.42
C ALA A 5 17.29 8.02 11.75
N GLU A 6 17.65 6.93 12.42
CA GLU A 6 17.38 5.58 11.93
C GLU A 6 15.87 5.33 11.90
N PHE A 7 15.35 4.99 10.73
CA PHE A 7 13.95 4.64 10.58
C PHE A 7 13.71 3.19 11.05
N ASN A 8 13.14 3.05 12.25
CA ASN A 8 12.82 1.76 12.87
C ASN A 8 11.42 1.21 12.53
N GLY A 9 10.71 1.82 11.57
CA GLY A 9 9.41 1.34 11.14
C GLY A 9 9.51 0.03 10.34
N THR A 10 8.57 -0.88 10.57
CA THR A 10 8.54 -2.21 9.93
C THR A 10 7.95 -2.18 8.53
N ILE A 11 7.05 -1.24 8.23
CA ILE A 11 6.51 -1.01 6.89
C ILE A 11 7.22 0.21 6.29
N LYS A 12 7.96 -0.01 5.20
CA LYS A 12 8.72 1.01 4.47
C LYS A 12 7.97 1.43 3.20
N ALA A 13 8.34 2.59 2.65
CA ALA A 13 7.83 2.99 1.35
C ALA A 13 8.30 2.01 0.26
N GLN A 14 7.40 1.57 -0.61
CA GLN A 14 7.77 0.80 -1.79
C GLN A 14 8.40 1.73 -2.84
N ALA A 15 9.62 1.43 -3.30
CA ALA A 15 10.38 2.31 -4.21
C ALA A 15 9.69 2.48 -5.57
N GLU A 16 9.17 1.40 -6.15
CA GLU A 16 8.46 1.41 -7.44
C GLU A 16 6.94 1.33 -7.23
N PHE A 17 6.41 2.21 -6.39
CA PHE A 17 4.98 2.26 -6.10
C PHE A 17 4.20 2.92 -7.23
N ASN A 18 3.14 2.26 -7.69
CA ASN A 18 2.18 2.79 -8.65
C ASN A 18 0.78 2.75 -8.01
N ALA A 19 0.22 3.93 -7.75
CA ALA A 19 -1.03 4.08 -7.04
C ALA A 19 -2.25 3.58 -7.85
N GLU A 20 -2.29 3.83 -9.16
CA GLU A 20 -3.34 3.34 -10.06
C GLU A 20 -3.41 1.81 -10.06
N ARG A 21 -2.26 1.12 -10.20
CA ARG A 21 -2.19 -0.35 -10.16
C ARG A 21 -2.62 -0.92 -8.81
N ALA A 22 -2.34 -0.21 -7.72
CA ALA A 22 -2.77 -0.60 -6.39
C ALA A 22 -4.29 -0.41 -6.24
N ALA A 23 -4.85 0.70 -6.72
CA ALA A 23 -6.28 0.95 -6.76
C ALA A 23 -7.01 -0.12 -7.58
N ASP A 24 -6.54 -0.43 -8.80
CA ASP A 24 -7.06 -1.51 -9.64
C ASP A 24 -7.02 -2.88 -8.95
N SER A 25 -5.94 -3.18 -8.24
CA SER A 25 -5.81 -4.45 -7.51
C SER A 25 -6.80 -4.53 -6.34
N LEU A 26 -7.03 -3.43 -5.64
CA LEU A 26 -8.00 -3.35 -4.55
C LEU A 26 -9.44 -3.41 -5.08
N GLU A 27 -9.73 -2.72 -6.17
CA GLU A 27 -11.04 -2.75 -6.84
C GLU A 27 -11.41 -4.17 -7.27
N LYS A 28 -10.48 -4.88 -7.92
CA LYS A 28 -10.66 -6.29 -8.31
C LYS A 28 -10.87 -7.20 -7.10
N ALA A 29 -10.15 -6.97 -6.01
CA ALA A 29 -10.30 -7.73 -4.77
C ALA A 29 -11.69 -7.53 -4.14
N MET A 30 -12.32 -6.37 -4.35
CA MET A 30 -13.63 -6.03 -3.78
C MET A 30 -14.82 -6.36 -4.70
N LYS A 31 -14.63 -6.43 -6.02
CA LYS A 31 -15.71 -6.64 -7.01
C LYS A 31 -16.16 -8.10 -7.17
N GLY A 32 -15.40 -9.09 -6.70
CA GLY A 32 -15.71 -10.51 -6.85
C GLY A 32 -16.96 -10.98 -6.08
N PHE A 33 -17.32 -12.26 -6.21
CA PHE A 33 -18.33 -12.88 -5.36
C PHE A 33 -17.74 -13.07 -3.95
N GLY A 34 -17.93 -12.05 -3.11
CA GLY A 34 -17.20 -11.88 -1.86
C GLY A 34 -15.94 -11.03 -2.03
N CYS A 35 -15.25 -10.76 -0.93
CA CYS A 35 -14.02 -9.95 -0.90
C CYS A 35 -12.79 -10.86 -0.80
N ASP A 36 -11.82 -10.68 -1.70
CA ASP A 36 -10.50 -11.30 -1.58
C ASP A 36 -9.68 -10.58 -0.49
N LYS A 37 -9.94 -10.99 0.75
CA LYS A 37 -9.28 -10.46 1.94
C LYS A 37 -7.77 -10.65 1.90
N ASN A 38 -7.28 -11.73 1.29
CA ASN A 38 -5.85 -12.01 1.22
C ASN A 38 -5.16 -11.00 0.30
N ARG A 39 -5.76 -10.71 -0.86
CA ARG A 39 -5.25 -9.69 -1.77
C ARG A 39 -5.29 -8.29 -1.15
N LEU A 40 -6.38 -7.96 -0.45
CA LEU A 40 -6.53 -6.68 0.22
C LEU A 40 -5.49 -6.48 1.33
N ILE A 41 -5.28 -7.50 2.17
CA ILE A 41 -4.24 -7.48 3.21
C ILE A 41 -2.86 -7.33 2.56
N GLN A 42 -2.54 -8.12 1.54
CA GLN A 42 -1.24 -8.03 0.86
C GLN A 42 -0.97 -6.62 0.34
N VAL A 43 -1.90 -6.03 -0.41
CA VAL A 43 -1.68 -4.70 -1.00
C VAL A 43 -1.49 -3.65 0.10
N LEU A 44 -2.35 -3.63 1.12
CA LEU A 44 -2.30 -2.59 2.15
C LEU A 44 -1.09 -2.72 3.08
N THR A 45 -0.63 -3.94 3.42
CA THR A 45 0.49 -4.14 4.35
C THR A 45 1.87 -3.94 3.71
N HIS A 46 1.97 -3.96 2.39
CA HIS A 46 3.24 -3.76 1.67
C HIS A 46 3.54 -2.29 1.33
N ILE A 47 2.59 -1.37 1.55
CA ILE A 47 2.76 0.05 1.29
C ILE A 47 2.60 0.86 2.59
N ASN A 48 3.38 1.93 2.71
CA ASN A 48 3.32 2.79 3.89
C ASN A 48 2.05 3.66 3.89
N ASN A 49 1.77 4.35 5.00
CA ASN A 49 0.58 5.18 5.12
C ASN A 49 0.49 6.27 4.03
N ALA A 50 1.60 6.94 3.70
CA ALA A 50 1.61 7.96 2.66
C ALA A 50 1.16 7.39 1.30
N GLN A 51 1.64 6.20 0.95
CA GLN A 51 1.24 5.48 -0.26
C GLN A 51 -0.22 5.03 -0.20
N ARG A 52 -0.75 4.62 0.97
CA ARG A 52 -2.19 4.34 1.11
C ARG A 52 -3.06 5.57 0.81
N GLN A 53 -2.67 6.74 1.29
CA GLN A 53 -3.38 7.99 0.97
C GLN A 53 -3.33 8.29 -0.53
N MET A 54 -2.20 8.01 -1.19
CA MET A 54 -2.11 8.11 -2.65
C MET A 54 -3.03 7.13 -3.36
N VAL A 55 -3.28 5.92 -2.85
CA VAL A 55 -4.24 5.00 -3.46
C VAL A 55 -5.66 5.56 -3.40
N CYS A 56 -6.05 6.17 -2.28
CA CYS A 56 -7.42 6.66 -2.07
C CYS A 56 -7.86 7.81 -2.99
N VAL A 57 -6.93 8.42 -3.74
CA VAL A 57 -7.25 9.51 -4.69
C VAL A 57 -7.49 9.01 -6.13
N TYR A 58 -7.31 7.71 -6.40
CA TYR A 58 -7.62 7.06 -7.67
C TYR A 58 -8.88 6.19 -7.54
#